data_AF-A0A532B5A9-F1
#
_entry.id   AF-A0A532B5A9-F1
#
_cell.length_a   1.000
_cell.length_b   1.000
_cell.length_c   1.000
_cell.angle_alpha   90.00
_cell.angle_beta   90.00
_cell.angle_gamma   90.00
#
_symmetry.space_group_name_H-M   'P 1'
#
loop_
_entity.id
_entity.type
_entity.pdbx_description
1 polymer ?
#
loop_
_entity_poly.entity_id
_entity_poly.type
_entity_poly.pdbx_seq_one_letter_code
_entity_poly.pdbx_strand_id
1 'polypeptide(L)'
;MGRSAKQPKAVKRRGNAFEHGAMALGSLISRNPVVVGGSTAFLVTLFYVSANALWYQPFPHAGAFFVTRSIERFPRAESDEPETTINIVRPAAAPIKSDPVVEQVQGILKDLDFYSGTVDGIPGPNTRKAIQAYQQKVGLNASGEIDGVLLDQLGATPKTAAVVPRPVPRPVETAAAPAAIPVSAPANAAAQTPDPR
;
A
#
# COMPACT_ATOMS: atom_id res chain seq x y z
N MET A 1 36.38 -50.80 85.90
CA MET A 1 36.40 -49.61 85.02
C MET A 1 35.44 -49.84 83.86
N GLY A 2 34.18 -49.43 83.98
CA GLY A 2 33.19 -49.56 82.90
C GLY A 2 33.09 -48.25 82.11
N ARG A 3 33.50 -48.25 80.84
CA ARG A 3 33.34 -47.09 79.95
C ARG A 3 31.91 -47.09 79.39
N SER A 4 31.07 -46.22 79.93
CA SER A 4 29.73 -45.94 79.43
C SER A 4 29.81 -45.13 78.14
N ALA A 5 29.43 -45.74 77.02
CA ALA A 5 29.30 -45.05 75.74
C ALA A 5 27.99 -44.24 75.73
N LYS A 6 28.09 -42.91 75.72
CA LYS A 6 26.96 -42.00 75.53
C LYS A 6 26.35 -42.24 74.14
N GLN A 7 25.07 -42.63 74.09
CA GLN A 7 24.31 -42.60 72.85
C GLN A 7 24.13 -41.15 72.35
N PRO A 8 24.26 -40.87 71.04
CA PRO A 8 23.93 -39.58 70.50
C PRO A 8 22.42 -39.35 70.58
N LYS A 9 22.01 -38.25 71.21
CA LYS A 9 20.61 -37.78 71.21
C LYS A 9 20.18 -37.51 69.76
N ALA A 10 19.13 -38.18 69.31
CA ALA A 10 18.49 -37.88 68.04
C ALA A 10 18.00 -36.42 68.07
N VAL A 11 18.62 -35.58 67.23
CA VAL A 11 18.21 -34.20 67.03
C VAL A 11 16.87 -34.25 66.32
N LYS A 12 15.79 -34.03 67.08
CA LYS A 12 14.44 -33.84 66.53
C LYS A 12 14.49 -32.56 65.71
N ARG A 13 14.71 -32.67 64.39
CA ARG A 13 14.58 -31.54 63.46
C ARG A 13 13.18 -30.96 63.68
N ARG A 14 13.11 -29.79 64.30
CA ARG A 14 11.92 -28.94 64.27
C ARG A 14 11.76 -28.55 62.81
N GLY A 15 11.01 -29.36 62.05
CA GLY A 15 10.59 -28.99 60.71
C GLY A 15 9.74 -27.74 60.86
N ASN A 16 10.22 -26.63 60.34
CA ASN A 16 9.57 -25.34 60.48
C ASN A 16 8.14 -25.46 59.91
N ALA A 17 7.15 -24.80 60.51
CA ALA A 17 5.76 -24.82 60.01
C ALA A 17 5.67 -24.47 58.50
N PHE A 18 6.64 -23.69 58.03
CA PHE A 18 6.87 -23.36 56.63
C PHE A 18 7.16 -24.57 55.73
N GLU A 19 7.95 -25.55 56.18
CA GLU A 19 8.26 -26.77 55.41
C GLU A 19 7.02 -27.68 55.29
N HIS A 20 6.22 -27.76 56.35
CA HIS A 20 4.95 -28.51 56.32
C HIS A 20 3.92 -27.83 55.40
N GLY A 21 3.87 -26.50 55.40
CA GLY A 21 3.05 -25.73 54.46
C GLY A 21 3.46 -25.95 53.01
N ALA A 22 4.77 -25.92 52.72
CA ALA A 22 5.30 -26.16 51.37
C ALA A 22 5.00 -27.58 50.86
N MET A 23 5.15 -28.60 51.71
CA MET A 23 4.81 -29.98 51.35
C MET A 23 3.30 -30.19 51.16
N ALA A 24 2.46 -29.55 51.97
CA ALA A 24 1.00 -29.62 51.82
C ALA A 24 0.54 -28.97 50.49
N LEU A 25 1.11 -27.82 50.13
CA LEU A 25 0.83 -27.16 48.86
C LEU A 25 1.30 -28.00 47.66
N GLY A 26 2.50 -28.59 47.76
CA GLY A 26 3.03 -29.49 46.73
C GLY A 26 2.14 -30.71 46.50
N SER A 27 1.60 -31.29 47.57
CA SER A 27 0.66 -32.41 47.48
C SER A 27 -0.69 -32.01 46.87
N LEU A 28 -1.19 -30.80 47.14
CA LEU A 28 -2.40 -30.30 46.50
C LEU A 28 -2.20 -30.04 44.99
N ILE A 29 -1.02 -29.58 44.60
CA ILE A 29 -0.64 -29.35 43.21
C ILE A 29 -0.55 -30.68 42.44
N SER A 30 0.08 -31.70 43.03
CA SER A 30 0.21 -33.01 42.38
C SER A 30 -1.11 -33.76 42.22
N ARG A 31 -2.10 -33.47 43.09
CA ARG A 31 -3.42 -34.12 43.04
C ARG A 31 -4.31 -33.56 41.93
N ASN A 32 -4.15 -32.27 41.57
CA ASN A 32 -4.97 -31.60 40.56
C ASN A 32 -4.10 -30.80 39.57
N PRO A 33 -3.19 -31.47 38.81
CA PRO A 33 -2.20 -30.77 37.98
C PRO A 33 -2.83 -29.96 36.85
N VAL A 34 -3.99 -30.38 36.32
CA VAL A 34 -4.71 -29.67 35.25
C VAL A 34 -5.32 -28.36 35.76
N VAL A 35 -5.92 -28.36 36.95
CA VAL A 35 -6.53 -27.15 37.53
C VAL A 35 -5.45 -26.16 37.95
N VAL A 36 -4.36 -26.65 38.55
CA VAL A 36 -3.23 -25.79 38.92
C VAL A 36 -2.54 -25.25 37.68
N GLY A 37 -2.23 -26.08 36.69
CA GLY A 37 -1.64 -25.64 35.43
C GLY A 37 -2.51 -24.60 34.72
N GLY A 38 -3.82 -24.85 34.60
CA GLY A 38 -4.77 -23.94 33.98
C GLY A 38 -4.91 -22.61 34.69
N SER A 39 -5.07 -22.61 36.02
CA SER A 39 -5.17 -21.36 36.81
C SER A 39 -3.87 -20.55 36.78
N THR A 40 -2.71 -21.21 36.82
CA THR A 40 -1.41 -20.53 36.74
C THR A 40 -1.22 -19.90 35.36
N ALA A 41 -1.48 -20.63 34.29
CA ALA A 41 -1.38 -20.11 32.92
C ALA A 41 -2.37 -18.95 32.66
N PHE A 42 -3.60 -19.07 33.17
CA PHE A 42 -4.61 -18.01 33.09
C PHE A 42 -4.15 -16.73 33.81
N LEU A 43 -3.66 -16.85 35.05
CA LEU A 43 -3.22 -15.70 35.83
C LEU A 43 -2.00 -15.01 35.22
N VAL A 44 -1.03 -15.77 34.71
CA VAL A 44 0.15 -15.20 34.03
C VAL A 44 -0.26 -14.42 32.78
N THR A 45 -1.13 -15.01 31.95
CA THR A 45 -1.60 -14.37 30.71
C THR A 45 -2.43 -13.13 31.02
N LEU A 46 -3.36 -13.22 31.98
CA LEU A 46 -4.19 -12.11 32.41
C LEU A 46 -3.34 -10.97 32.98
N PHE A 47 -2.34 -11.27 33.81
CA PHE A 47 -1.43 -10.26 34.35
C PHE A 47 -0.63 -9.57 33.24
N TYR A 48 -0.10 -10.33 32.28
CA TYR A 48 0.66 -9.76 31.17
C TYR A 48 -0.19 -8.81 30.32
N VAL A 49 -1.40 -9.22 29.94
CA VAL A 49 -2.34 -8.41 29.15
C VAL A 49 -2.79 -7.19 29.95
N SER A 50 -3.14 -7.35 31.23
CA SER A 50 -3.63 -6.26 32.09
C SER A 50 -2.52 -5.25 32.39
N ALA A 51 -1.32 -5.69 32.73
CA ALA A 51 -0.18 -4.81 32.95
C ALA A 51 0.14 -4.01 31.68
N ASN A 52 0.08 -4.67 30.51
CA ASN A 52 0.23 -3.98 29.23
C ASN A 52 -0.87 -2.92 29.00
N ALA A 53 -2.13 -3.29 29.26
CA ALA A 53 -3.27 -2.40 29.08
C ALA A 53 -3.28 -1.20 30.05
N LEU A 54 -2.83 -1.39 31.30
CA LEU A 54 -2.85 -0.34 32.32
C LEU A 54 -1.65 0.60 32.20
N TRP A 55 -0.45 0.11 31.86
CA TRP A 55 0.76 0.94 31.84
C TRP A 55 1.12 1.48 30.45
N TYR A 56 0.89 0.69 29.39
CA TYR A 56 1.43 0.98 28.06
C TYR A 56 0.38 1.49 27.06
N GLN A 57 -0.88 1.67 27.47
CA GLN A 57 -1.90 2.34 26.66
C GLN A 57 -2.48 3.59 27.36
N PRO A 58 -1.69 4.65 27.58
CA PRO A 58 -2.15 5.88 28.25
C PRO A 58 -3.06 6.76 27.37
N PHE A 59 -3.11 6.51 26.05
CA PHE A 59 -3.86 7.34 25.10
C PHE A 59 -5.19 6.70 24.67
N PRO A 60 -6.33 7.37 24.85
CA PRO A 60 -7.61 6.90 24.34
C PRO A 60 -7.59 6.90 22.81
N HIS A 61 -8.06 5.80 22.21
CA HIS A 61 -8.12 5.68 20.75
C HIS A 61 -9.27 6.53 20.18
N ALA A 62 -8.94 7.47 19.31
CA ALA A 62 -9.90 8.38 18.66
C ALA A 62 -10.92 7.69 17.72
N GLY A 63 -10.72 6.39 17.44
CA GLY A 63 -11.63 5.56 16.63
C GLY A 63 -12.72 4.82 17.40
N ALA A 64 -12.97 5.16 18.67
CA ALA A 64 -14.09 4.56 19.41
C ALA A 64 -15.42 5.05 18.81
N PHE A 65 -16.16 4.15 18.13
CA PHE A 65 -17.44 4.47 17.48
C PHE A 65 -18.52 5.01 18.44
N PHE A 66 -18.41 4.70 19.73
CA PHE A 66 -19.30 5.20 20.77
C PHE A 66 -18.52 5.55 22.03
N VAL A 67 -18.69 6.78 22.52
CA VAL A 67 -18.09 7.29 23.76
C VAL A 67 -19.23 7.64 24.72
N THR A 68 -19.33 6.94 25.85
CA THR A 68 -20.41 7.13 26.84
C THR A 68 -20.04 8.07 27.98
N ARG A 69 -18.83 8.64 27.97
CA ARG A 69 -18.41 9.70 28.90
C ARG A 69 -17.79 10.87 28.14
N SER A 70 -18.42 12.04 28.24
CA SER A 70 -17.88 13.31 27.75
C SER A 70 -16.73 13.75 28.66
N ILE A 71 -15.49 13.52 28.23
CA ILE A 71 -14.32 14.08 28.92
C ILE A 71 -14.12 15.50 28.39
N GLU A 72 -14.65 16.47 29.13
CA GLU A 72 -14.81 17.89 28.76
C GLU A 72 -13.51 18.72 28.86
N ARG A 73 -12.35 18.07 29.02
CA ARG A 73 -11.08 18.78 29.24
C ARG A 73 -9.91 18.14 28.53
N PHE A 74 -9.75 18.50 27.25
CA PHE A 74 -8.46 18.40 26.58
C PHE A 74 -8.09 19.77 26.01
N PRO A 75 -6.94 20.35 26.41
CA PRO A 75 -6.28 21.35 25.59
C PRO A 75 -6.04 20.72 24.23
N ARG A 76 -6.45 21.39 23.16
CA ARG A 76 -6.18 20.96 21.78
C ARG A 76 -4.67 20.92 21.63
N ALA A 77 -4.07 19.73 21.67
CA ALA A 77 -2.69 19.57 21.26
C ALA A 77 -2.65 19.87 19.77
N GLU A 78 -2.03 20.98 19.38
CA GLU A 78 -1.44 21.12 18.05
C GLU A 78 -0.37 20.03 17.93
N SER A 79 -0.75 18.88 17.39
CA SER A 79 0.17 17.79 17.10
C SER A 79 0.55 17.86 15.63
N ASP A 80 1.69 18.49 15.38
CA ASP A 80 2.43 18.58 14.12
C ASP A 80 3.18 17.25 13.84
N GLU A 81 2.56 16.08 14.11
CA GLU A 81 3.22 14.76 14.03
C GLU A 81 2.29 13.71 13.37
N PRO A 82 2.86 12.80 12.56
CA PRO A 82 2.14 12.02 11.55
C PRO A 82 1.28 10.91 12.16
N GLU A 83 -0.01 10.94 11.84
CA GLU A 83 -0.99 9.91 12.18
C GLU A 83 -0.53 8.52 11.71
N THR A 84 -0.14 7.65 12.65
CA THR A 84 -0.09 6.19 12.46
C THR A 84 -1.44 5.54 12.78
N THR A 85 -2.51 6.27 12.49
CA THR A 85 -3.80 5.67 12.19
C THR A 85 -3.60 4.99 10.84
N ILE A 86 -4.04 3.75 10.65
CA ILE A 86 -4.44 3.33 9.30
C ILE A 86 -5.58 4.28 8.94
N ASN A 87 -5.20 5.43 8.42
CA ASN A 87 -6.09 6.40 7.88
C ASN A 87 -6.58 5.65 6.64
N ILE A 88 -7.77 5.06 6.73
CA ILE A 88 -8.61 4.95 5.53
C ILE A 88 -8.97 6.40 5.19
N VAL A 89 -7.94 7.16 4.77
CA VAL A 89 -8.07 8.23 3.82
C VAL A 89 -8.76 7.46 2.71
N ARG A 90 -10.09 7.59 2.59
CA ARG A 90 -10.67 7.56 1.26
C ARG A 90 -9.76 8.50 0.50
N PRO A 91 -8.86 8.00 -0.39
CA PRO A 91 -7.89 8.86 -1.03
C PRO A 91 -8.69 10.07 -1.46
N ALA A 92 -8.40 11.25 -0.88
CA ALA A 92 -9.14 12.45 -1.22
C ALA A 92 -9.12 12.44 -2.73
N ALA A 93 -10.30 12.21 -3.34
CA ALA A 93 -10.38 11.68 -4.69
C ALA A 93 -9.40 12.49 -5.51
N ALA A 94 -8.35 11.84 -6.04
CA ALA A 94 -7.30 12.54 -6.77
C ALA A 94 -8.02 13.54 -7.66
N PRO A 95 -7.67 14.85 -7.61
CA PRO A 95 -8.49 15.91 -8.17
C PRO A 95 -8.98 15.43 -9.52
N ILE A 96 -10.29 15.15 -9.61
CA ILE A 96 -10.81 14.44 -10.76
C ILE A 96 -10.55 15.37 -11.93
N LYS A 97 -9.54 15.03 -12.73
CA LYS A 97 -9.17 15.85 -13.86
C LYS A 97 -10.34 15.74 -14.83
N SER A 98 -11.07 16.84 -14.96
CA SER A 98 -12.04 17.01 -16.02
C SER A 98 -11.29 16.85 -17.34
N ASP A 99 -11.70 15.88 -18.14
CA ASP A 99 -11.14 15.67 -19.46
C ASP A 99 -12.07 16.36 -20.48
N PRO A 100 -11.57 17.29 -21.32
CA PRO A 100 -12.39 17.94 -22.34
C PRO A 100 -13.05 16.94 -23.30
N VAL A 101 -12.45 15.78 -23.53
CA VAL A 101 -13.03 14.71 -24.35
C VAL A 101 -14.25 14.11 -23.66
N VAL A 102 -14.19 13.91 -22.34
CA VAL A 102 -15.32 13.40 -21.54
C VAL A 102 -16.45 14.41 -21.52
N GLU A 103 -16.15 15.69 -21.42
CA GLU A 103 -17.14 16.77 -21.46
C GLU A 103 -17.91 16.77 -22.79
N GLN A 104 -17.19 16.66 -23.91
CA GLN A 104 -17.79 16.57 -25.24
C GLN A 104 -18.69 15.32 -25.38
N VAL A 105 -18.21 14.15 -24.93
CA VAL A 105 -18.98 12.90 -24.93
C VAL A 105 -20.24 13.01 -24.07
N GLN A 106 -20.14 13.56 -22.86
CA GLN A 106 -21.28 13.79 -21.98
C GLN A 106 -22.32 14.74 -22.60
N GLY A 107 -21.87 15.80 -23.29
CA GLY A 107 -22.75 16.72 -24.03
C GLY A 107 -23.53 16.03 -25.14
N ILE A 108 -22.83 15.27 -26.00
CA ILE A 108 -23.48 14.53 -27.10
C ILE A 108 -24.44 13.47 -26.56
N LEU A 109 -24.04 12.72 -25.53
CA LEU A 109 -24.93 11.73 -24.90
C LEU A 109 -26.16 12.37 -24.25
N LYS A 110 -26.06 13.63 -23.81
CA LYS A 110 -27.18 14.39 -23.27
C LYS A 110 -28.14 14.83 -24.37
N ASP A 111 -27.62 15.32 -25.50
CA ASP A 111 -28.43 15.69 -26.66
C ASP A 111 -29.15 14.48 -27.28
N LEU A 112 -28.59 13.28 -27.10
CA LEU A 112 -29.18 12.01 -27.53
C LEU A 112 -30.08 11.35 -26.45
N ASP A 113 -30.40 12.05 -25.36
CA ASP A 113 -31.23 11.57 -24.23
C ASP A 113 -30.70 10.33 -23.48
N PHE A 114 -29.41 9.99 -23.61
CA PHE A 114 -28.79 8.87 -22.88
C PHE A 114 -28.15 9.30 -21.56
N TYR A 115 -27.81 10.58 -21.39
CA TYR A 115 -27.15 11.10 -20.19
C TYR A 115 -28.02 12.12 -19.44
N SER A 116 -28.40 11.79 -18.20
CA SER A 116 -29.23 12.64 -17.33
C SER A 116 -28.44 13.52 -16.35
N GLY A 117 -27.10 13.44 -16.38
CA GLY A 117 -26.23 14.16 -15.45
C GLY A 117 -25.87 15.58 -15.89
N THR A 118 -25.06 16.23 -15.05
CA THR A 118 -24.34 17.46 -15.38
C THR A 118 -23.14 17.15 -16.25
N VAL A 119 -22.94 17.93 -17.32
CA VAL A 119 -21.76 17.82 -18.17
C VAL A 119 -20.60 18.48 -17.43
N ASP A 120 -19.83 17.68 -16.70
CA ASP A 120 -18.76 18.11 -15.79
C ASP A 120 -17.37 17.63 -16.26
N GLY A 121 -17.32 16.87 -17.36
CA GLY A 121 -16.08 16.29 -17.89
C GLY A 121 -15.49 15.19 -16.98
N ILE A 122 -16.25 14.72 -16.00
CA ILE A 122 -15.81 13.71 -15.03
C ILE A 122 -16.34 12.33 -15.44
N PRO A 123 -15.47 11.34 -15.69
CA PRO A 123 -15.93 9.98 -15.98
C PRO A 123 -16.52 9.34 -14.70
N GLY A 124 -17.86 9.33 -14.59
CA GLY A 124 -18.59 8.81 -13.44
C GLY A 124 -19.45 7.56 -13.74
N PRO A 125 -20.12 6.98 -12.72
CA PRO A 125 -21.06 5.88 -12.90
C PRO A 125 -22.21 6.22 -13.86
N ASN A 126 -22.68 7.46 -13.84
CA ASN A 126 -23.74 7.93 -14.75
C ASN A 126 -23.24 8.02 -16.19
N THR A 127 -22.00 8.46 -16.40
CA THR A 127 -21.36 8.53 -17.72
C THR A 127 -21.22 7.12 -18.30
N ARG A 128 -20.73 6.15 -17.51
CA ARG A 128 -20.63 4.74 -17.93
C ARG A 128 -21.98 4.14 -18.32
N LYS A 129 -23.04 4.39 -17.52
CA LYS A 129 -24.40 3.92 -17.85
C LYS A 129 -24.93 4.49 -19.16
N ALA A 130 -24.71 5.79 -19.40
CA ALA A 130 -25.12 6.45 -20.63
C ALA A 130 -24.40 5.87 -21.85
N ILE A 131 -23.09 5.65 -21.73
CA ILE A 131 -22.28 5.01 -22.77
C ILE A 131 -22.78 3.60 -23.06
N GLN A 132 -23.06 2.79 -22.04
CA GLN A 132 -23.60 1.43 -22.22
C GLN A 132 -24.94 1.44 -22.94
N ALA A 133 -25.85 2.33 -22.55
CA ALA A 133 -27.16 2.43 -23.19
C ALA A 133 -27.06 2.88 -24.66
N TYR A 134 -26.15 3.81 -24.95
CA TYR A 134 -25.85 4.21 -26.33
C TYR A 134 -25.26 3.03 -27.12
N GLN A 135 -24.21 2.38 -26.61
CA GLN A 135 -23.54 1.23 -27.23
C GLN A 135 -24.54 0.11 -27.55
N GLN A 136 -25.43 -0.24 -26.61
CA GLN A 136 -26.48 -1.23 -26.83
C GLN A 136 -27.43 -0.84 -27.97
N LYS A 137 -27.78 0.44 -28.07
CA LYS A 137 -28.71 0.94 -29.09
C LYS A 137 -28.08 1.00 -30.49
N VAL A 138 -26.76 1.22 -30.59
CA VAL A 138 -26.03 1.20 -31.86
C VAL A 138 -25.45 -0.18 -32.22
N GLY A 139 -25.73 -1.22 -31.42
CA GLY A 139 -25.28 -2.59 -31.67
C GLY A 139 -23.80 -2.85 -31.37
N LEU A 140 -23.17 -1.99 -30.58
CA LEU A 140 -21.81 -2.17 -30.07
C LEU A 140 -21.80 -2.99 -28.77
N ASN A 141 -20.63 -3.53 -28.42
CA ASN A 141 -20.43 -4.15 -27.12
C ASN A 141 -20.56 -3.09 -26.01
N ALA A 142 -21.38 -3.37 -24.99
CA ALA A 142 -21.69 -2.45 -23.90
C ALA A 142 -20.58 -2.41 -22.84
N SER A 143 -19.35 -2.06 -23.25
CA SER A 143 -18.20 -1.90 -22.34
C SER A 143 -18.47 -0.82 -21.29
N GLY A 144 -19.18 0.25 -21.69
CA GLY A 144 -19.32 1.45 -20.87
C GLY A 144 -18.05 2.29 -20.77
N GLU A 145 -17.03 1.96 -21.57
CA GLU A 145 -15.76 2.66 -21.64
C GLU A 145 -15.73 3.61 -22.84
N ILE A 146 -14.91 4.65 -22.73
CA ILE A 146 -14.72 5.63 -23.82
C ILE A 146 -13.67 5.07 -24.78
N ASP A 147 -14.13 4.25 -25.72
CA ASP A 147 -13.29 3.65 -26.75
C ASP A 147 -13.15 4.55 -27.98
N GLY A 148 -12.06 4.37 -28.76
CA GLY A 148 -11.85 5.14 -29.99
C GLY A 148 -12.99 4.99 -31.02
N VAL A 149 -13.64 3.81 -31.05
CA VAL A 149 -14.82 3.55 -31.90
C VAL A 149 -16.02 4.37 -31.44
N LEU A 150 -16.21 4.54 -30.13
CA LEU A 150 -17.26 5.39 -29.57
C LEU A 150 -16.99 6.86 -29.91
N LEU A 151 -15.74 7.32 -29.74
CA LEU A 151 -15.35 8.71 -30.04
C LEU A 151 -15.50 9.05 -31.52
N ASP A 152 -15.19 8.12 -32.42
CA ASP A 152 -15.40 8.28 -33.87
C ASP A 152 -16.89 8.40 -34.20
N GLN A 153 -17.74 7.54 -33.62
CA GLN A 153 -19.20 7.59 -33.83
C GLN A 153 -19.86 8.84 -33.25
N LEU A 154 -19.41 9.30 -32.08
CA LEU A 154 -19.91 10.53 -31.47
C LEU A 154 -19.33 11.78 -32.15
N GLY A 155 -18.30 11.65 -32.99
CA GLY A 155 -17.56 12.80 -33.51
C GLY A 155 -16.79 13.56 -32.43
N ALA A 156 -16.55 12.93 -31.27
CA ALA A 156 -15.79 13.44 -30.13
C ALA A 156 -14.28 13.17 -30.30
N THR A 157 -13.79 13.20 -31.53
CA THR A 157 -12.36 13.04 -31.79
C THR A 157 -11.65 14.30 -31.28
N PRO A 158 -10.59 14.17 -30.46
CA PRO A 158 -9.79 15.32 -30.06
C PRO A 158 -9.17 15.90 -31.33
N LYS A 159 -9.71 17.03 -31.80
CA LYS A 159 -9.09 17.84 -32.85
C LYS A 159 -7.82 18.44 -32.27
N THR A 160 -6.72 17.69 -32.38
CA THR A 160 -5.32 18.10 -32.35
C THR A 160 -5.08 19.53 -31.83
N ALA A 161 -4.97 19.68 -30.51
CA ALA A 161 -4.21 20.79 -29.94
C ALA A 161 -2.78 20.30 -29.71
N ALA A 162 -1.87 20.73 -30.58
CA ALA A 162 -0.41 20.58 -30.51
C ALA A 162 0.20 19.24 -30.99
N VAL A 163 -0.01 18.88 -32.26
CA VAL A 163 1.16 18.50 -33.08
C VAL A 163 1.92 19.79 -33.35
N VAL A 164 2.90 20.12 -32.51
CA VAL A 164 3.98 21.00 -32.95
C VAL A 164 4.74 20.20 -34.00
N PRO A 165 4.90 20.67 -35.25
CA PRO A 165 5.80 20.01 -36.17
C PRO A 165 7.19 20.10 -35.55
N ARG A 166 7.70 18.97 -35.03
CA ARG A 166 9.11 18.87 -34.66
C ARG A 166 9.87 19.02 -35.97
N PRO A 167 10.71 20.05 -36.15
CA PRO A 167 11.55 20.14 -37.31
C PRO A 167 12.41 18.87 -37.32
N VAL A 168 12.26 18.05 -38.36
CA VAL A 168 13.23 16.99 -38.62
C VAL A 168 14.55 17.71 -38.85
N PRO A 169 15.62 17.45 -38.07
CA PRO A 169 16.92 17.99 -38.39
C PRO A 169 17.27 17.50 -39.79
N ARG A 170 17.42 18.45 -40.72
CA ARG A 170 18.05 18.21 -42.02
C ARG A 170 19.36 17.47 -41.73
N PRO A 171 19.61 16.29 -42.32
CA PRO A 171 20.95 15.72 -42.29
C PRO A 171 21.89 16.84 -42.71
N VAL A 172 22.85 17.18 -41.85
CA VAL A 172 23.85 18.20 -42.14
C VAL A 172 24.71 17.60 -43.24
N GLU A 173 24.29 17.80 -44.47
CA GLU A 173 25.10 17.63 -45.65
C GLU A 173 26.13 18.75 -45.58
N THR A 174 27.26 18.42 -44.92
CA THR A 174 28.50 19.18 -45.01
C THR A 174 28.80 19.36 -46.49
N ALA A 175 28.52 20.56 -46.99
CA ALA A 175 28.92 20.98 -48.32
C ALA A 175 30.45 21.01 -48.39
N ALA A 176 31.03 20.13 -49.21
CA ALA A 176 32.29 20.36 -49.88
C ALA A 176 32.37 19.45 -51.13
N ALA A 177 32.04 20.03 -52.28
CA ALA A 177 32.42 19.54 -53.60
C ALA A 177 33.97 19.54 -53.77
N PRO A 178 34.58 18.98 -54.84
CA PRO A 178 34.00 18.43 -56.07
C PRO A 178 34.63 17.10 -56.59
N ALA A 179 34.00 16.54 -57.63
CA ALA A 179 34.61 15.82 -58.75
C ALA A 179 35.53 14.59 -58.48
N ALA A 180 35.05 13.40 -58.84
CA ALA A 180 35.66 12.57 -59.90
C ALA A 180 34.89 11.25 -60.11
N ILE A 181 34.86 10.83 -61.36
CA ILE A 181 34.13 9.72 -61.96
C ILE A 181 34.78 8.38 -61.55
N PRO A 182 34.02 7.26 -61.36
CA PRO A 182 34.64 5.95 -61.17
C PRO A 182 34.96 5.34 -62.53
N VAL A 183 36.26 5.13 -62.82
CA VAL A 183 36.70 4.37 -63.99
C VAL A 183 37.75 3.33 -63.55
N SER A 184 37.30 2.07 -63.53
CA SER A 184 37.98 0.86 -64.02
C SER A 184 39.41 0.49 -63.56
N ALA A 185 39.47 -0.49 -62.64
CA ALA A 185 40.21 -1.77 -62.76
C ALA A 185 41.78 -1.76 -62.92
N PRO A 186 42.47 -2.92 -62.91
CA PRO A 186 43.29 -3.38 -61.78
C PRO A 186 44.80 -3.56 -62.12
N ALA A 187 45.56 -4.15 -61.18
CA ALA A 187 46.79 -4.95 -61.36
C ALA A 187 48.14 -4.35 -60.88
N ASN A 188 48.65 -4.99 -59.82
CA ASN A 188 49.96 -5.66 -59.74
C ASN A 188 51.27 -4.85 -59.53
N ALA A 189 52.21 -5.53 -58.85
CA ALA A 189 53.66 -5.26 -58.74
C ALA A 189 54.07 -4.06 -57.87
N ALA A 190 54.62 -4.27 -56.67
CA ALA A 190 56.02 -4.64 -56.39
C ALA A 190 57.00 -3.44 -56.43
N ALA A 191 57.89 -3.45 -55.44
CA ALA A 191 59.26 -2.90 -55.45
C ALA A 191 59.51 -1.43 -55.00
N GLN A 192 60.29 -1.36 -53.90
CA GLN A 192 61.57 -0.65 -53.76
C GLN A 192 61.61 0.83 -53.36
N THR A 193 62.22 1.02 -52.18
CA THR A 193 63.19 2.05 -51.75
C THR A 193 64.00 2.70 -52.90
N PRO A 194 64.41 3.98 -52.78
CA PRO A 194 65.66 4.26 -52.05
C PRO A 194 65.77 5.62 -51.30
N ASP A 195 66.76 5.57 -50.43
CA ASP A 195 67.46 6.54 -49.57
C ASP A 195 68.01 7.80 -50.29
N PRO A 196 68.11 8.96 -49.61
CA PRO A 196 69.02 10.03 -50.01
C PRO A 196 70.00 10.43 -48.89
N ARG A 197 71.29 10.21 -49.16
CA ARG A 197 72.48 11.02 -48.82
C ARG A 197 72.63 11.61 -47.41
#